data_AF-A0AA40EZI7-F1
#
_entry.id   AF-A0AA40EZI7-F1
#
_cell.length_a   1.000
_cell.length_b   1.000
_cell.length_c   1.000
_cell.angle_alpha   90.00
_cell.angle_beta   90.00
_cell.angle_gamma   90.00
#
_symmetry.space_group_name_H-M   'P 1'
#
loop_
_entity.id
_entity.type
_entity.pdbx_description
1 polymer ?
#
loop_
_entity_poly.entity_id
_entity_poly.type
_entity_poly.pdbx_seq_one_letter_code
_entity_poly.pdbx_strand_id
1 'polypeptide(L)'
;TTCTDTSLSAFTWTAKSFYYHSLISFSGPSSSNIQSASGYLSFNLSNPALGPTFDQLCLATSPTPTQFFYLDQWFTCLFNPPSPDSSSSNLNPNTITANTSAASFRFDKASGRFEVRQDWECGDGPDPNYPTTSFSGEGGVNVTLDCKVDVWQNPDW
;
A
#
# COMPACT_ATOMS: atom_id res chain seq x y z
N THR A 1 15.14 -15.99 13.28
CA THR A 1 14.30 -15.26 14.25
C THR A 1 12.87 -15.71 14.05
N THR A 2 12.09 -15.85 15.11
CA THR A 2 10.69 -16.28 15.03
C THR A 2 9.79 -15.09 14.62
N CYS A 3 8.58 -15.34 14.12
CA CYS A 3 7.57 -14.31 13.82
C CYS A 3 7.23 -13.52 15.09
N THR A 4 7.01 -14.22 16.21
CA THR A 4 6.71 -13.59 17.50
C THR A 4 7.87 -12.70 17.99
N ASP A 5 9.11 -13.19 17.98
CA ASP A 5 10.27 -12.39 18.40
C ASP A 5 10.47 -11.16 17.51
N THR A 6 10.25 -11.31 16.19
CA THR A 6 10.38 -10.21 15.24
C THR A 6 9.31 -9.15 15.46
N SER A 7 8.07 -9.57 15.75
CA SER A 7 6.93 -8.69 16.05
C SER A 7 7.12 -7.88 17.32
N LEU A 8 7.83 -8.43 18.33
CA LEU A 8 8.11 -7.78 19.61
C LEU A 8 9.42 -6.97 19.62
N SER A 9 10.22 -7.05 18.55
CA SER A 9 11.49 -6.34 18.43
C SER A 9 11.33 -4.90 17.93
N ALA A 10 12.42 -4.27 17.46
CA ALA A 10 12.38 -3.00 16.76
C ALA A 10 11.72 -3.17 15.37
N PHE A 11 10.40 -3.35 15.38
CA PHE A 11 9.59 -3.66 14.21
C PHE A 11 9.41 -2.44 13.31
N THR A 12 9.61 -2.63 12.00
CA THR A 12 9.37 -1.60 10.98
C THR A 12 8.86 -2.24 9.69
N TRP A 13 7.74 -1.74 9.17
CA TRP A 13 7.37 -2.02 7.78
C TRP A 13 8.33 -1.34 6.81
N THR A 14 8.51 -1.94 5.64
CA THR A 14 9.25 -1.31 4.53
C THR A 14 8.35 -1.21 3.31
N ALA A 15 8.05 0.01 2.87
CA ALA A 15 7.43 0.26 1.58
C ALA A 15 8.51 0.31 0.48
N LYS A 16 8.49 -0.66 -0.44
CA LYS A 16 9.42 -0.81 -1.56
C LYS A 16 8.78 -0.29 -2.85
N SER A 17 9.61 0.27 -3.73
CA SER A 17 9.17 0.75 -5.05
C SER A 17 7.97 1.70 -4.98
N PHE A 18 8.00 2.65 -4.03
CA PHE A 18 6.93 3.61 -3.84
C PHE A 18 6.79 4.52 -5.07
N TYR A 19 5.68 4.38 -5.78
CA TYR A 19 5.42 5.05 -7.03
C TYR A 19 4.10 5.80 -6.99
N TYR A 20 4.17 7.11 -7.13
CA TYR A 20 3.02 8.01 -7.21
C TYR A 20 3.01 8.69 -8.58
N HIS A 21 1.84 8.74 -9.23
CA HIS A 21 1.62 9.63 -10.36
C HIS A 21 0.23 10.24 -10.32
N SER A 22 0.08 11.39 -10.97
CA SER A 22 -1.21 12.02 -11.18
C SER A 22 -1.31 12.65 -12.56
N LEU A 23 -2.53 12.74 -13.05
CA LEU A 23 -2.89 13.37 -14.31
C LEU A 23 -4.09 14.28 -14.05
N ILE A 24 -3.99 15.52 -14.52
CA ILE A 24 -5.09 16.49 -14.52
C ILE A 24 -5.20 17.03 -15.94
N SER A 25 -6.42 16.98 -16.50
CA SER A 25 -6.74 17.53 -17.81
C SER A 25 -7.68 18.71 -17.66
N PHE A 26 -7.47 19.76 -18.46
CA PHE A 26 -8.26 21.00 -18.42
C PHE A 26 -8.96 21.22 -19.76
N SER A 27 -10.22 21.68 -19.74
CA SER A 27 -10.93 22.19 -20.91
C SER A 27 -10.72 23.70 -21.04
N GLY A 28 -9.52 24.08 -21.48
CA GLY A 28 -9.12 25.47 -21.74
C GLY A 28 -8.06 26.02 -20.76
N PRO A 29 -7.70 27.31 -20.87
CA PRO A 29 -6.51 27.88 -20.23
C PRO A 29 -6.67 28.16 -18.73
N SER A 30 -7.87 28.01 -18.18
CA SER A 30 -8.11 28.25 -16.76
C SER A 30 -7.99 26.95 -15.96
N SER A 31 -7.25 27.01 -14.85
CA SER A 31 -7.21 25.95 -13.84
C SER A 31 -8.59 25.64 -13.22
N SER A 32 -9.59 26.48 -13.45
CA SER A 32 -10.99 26.28 -13.04
C SER A 32 -11.73 25.24 -13.89
N ASN A 33 -11.24 24.93 -15.09
CA ASN A 33 -11.91 24.07 -16.07
C ASN A 33 -11.36 22.64 -16.04
N ILE A 34 -11.26 22.04 -14.86
CA ILE A 34 -10.78 20.65 -14.76
C ILE A 34 -11.80 19.74 -15.43
N GLN A 35 -11.36 19.05 -16.48
CA GLN A 35 -12.18 18.10 -17.24
C GLN A 35 -12.08 16.69 -16.63
N SER A 36 -10.87 16.26 -16.28
CA SER A 36 -10.64 14.97 -15.64
C SER A 36 -9.41 15.01 -14.75
N ALA A 37 -9.40 14.14 -13.74
CA ALA A 37 -8.29 14.03 -12.82
C ALA A 37 -8.17 12.59 -12.32
N SER A 38 -6.95 12.10 -12.21
CA SER A 38 -6.67 10.79 -11.65
C SER A 38 -5.32 10.79 -10.94
N GLY A 39 -5.29 10.22 -9.74
CA GLY A 39 -4.10 9.91 -8.99
C GLY A 39 -3.98 8.41 -8.87
N TYR A 40 -2.75 7.91 -8.86
CA TYR A 40 -2.42 6.51 -8.68
C TYR A 40 -1.22 6.39 -7.76
N LEU A 41 -1.29 5.40 -6.87
CA LEU A 41 -0.22 5.06 -5.95
C LEU A 41 -0.03 3.55 -5.95
N SER A 42 1.22 3.10 -6.01
CA SER A 42 1.61 1.70 -5.92
C SER A 42 2.90 1.52 -5.13
N PHE A 43 2.95 0.49 -4.30
CA PHE A 43 4.15 0.05 -3.61
C PHE A 43 4.01 -1.41 -3.15
N ASN A 44 5.13 -2.04 -2.82
CA ASN A 44 5.15 -3.33 -2.14
C ASN A 44 5.45 -3.12 -0.66
N LEU A 45 4.60 -3.61 0.24
CA LEU A 45 4.77 -3.48 1.68
C LEU A 45 5.34 -4.77 2.28
N SER A 46 6.50 -4.65 2.90
CA SER A 46 7.15 -5.75 3.61
C SER A 46 6.86 -5.66 5.10
N ASN A 47 6.43 -6.78 5.68
CA ASN A 47 6.34 -6.98 7.12
C ASN A 47 7.41 -8.03 7.52
N PRO A 48 8.45 -7.66 8.28
CA PRO A 48 9.56 -8.58 8.58
C PRO A 48 9.14 -9.79 9.42
N ALA A 49 8.05 -9.70 10.20
CA ALA A 49 7.54 -10.82 10.99
C ALA A 49 6.89 -11.91 10.12
N LEU A 50 6.34 -11.54 8.96
CA LEU A 50 5.73 -12.48 8.02
C LEU A 50 6.75 -13.15 7.07
N GLY A 51 8.03 -12.77 7.17
CA GLY A 51 9.14 -13.39 6.45
C GLY A 51 9.77 -12.49 5.37
N PRO A 52 11.01 -12.82 4.94
CA PRO A 52 11.82 -11.95 4.08
C PRO A 52 11.34 -11.88 2.62
N THR A 53 10.59 -12.89 2.17
CA THR A 53 10.02 -12.97 0.81
C THR A 53 8.56 -12.52 0.79
N PHE A 54 8.06 -11.99 1.91
CA PHE A 54 6.65 -11.68 2.08
C PHE A 54 6.40 -10.18 1.89
N ASP A 55 5.96 -9.82 0.68
CA ASP A 55 5.55 -8.47 0.33
C ASP A 55 4.08 -8.44 -0.13
N GLN A 56 3.33 -7.43 0.30
CA GLN A 56 1.96 -7.18 -0.11
C GLN A 56 1.90 -6.08 -1.15
N LEU A 57 1.14 -6.28 -2.23
CA LEU A 57 1.01 -5.27 -3.28
C LEU A 57 -0.08 -4.26 -2.88
N CYS A 58 0.31 -3.02 -2.64
CA CYS A 58 -0.60 -1.96 -2.22
C CYS A 58 -0.89 -1.04 -3.40
N LEU A 59 -2.17 -0.88 -3.76
CA LEU A 59 -2.63 -0.07 -4.88
C LEU A 59 -3.75 0.88 -4.44
N ALA A 60 -3.73 2.11 -4.92
CA ALA A 60 -4.85 3.03 -4.77
C ALA A 60 -5.00 3.93 -5.99
N THR A 61 -6.25 4.26 -6.31
CA THR A 61 -6.62 5.28 -7.29
C THR A 61 -7.48 6.35 -6.63
N SER A 62 -7.31 7.60 -7.04
CA SER A 62 -8.09 8.73 -6.54
C SER A 62 -8.59 9.59 -7.70
N PRO A 63 -9.90 9.84 -7.83
CA PRO A 63 -10.43 10.70 -8.88
C PRO A 63 -10.46 12.19 -8.49
N THR A 64 -9.98 12.56 -7.30
CA THR A 64 -10.17 13.91 -6.73
C THR A 64 -9.08 14.88 -7.20
N PRO A 65 -9.37 15.86 -8.09
CA PRO A 65 -8.36 16.72 -8.70
C PRO A 65 -7.66 17.67 -7.74
N THR A 66 -8.40 18.13 -6.74
CA THR A 66 -7.95 19.19 -5.83
C THR A 66 -7.01 18.64 -4.77
N GLN A 67 -7.16 17.37 -4.39
CA GLN A 67 -6.39 16.68 -3.36
C GLN A 67 -6.40 15.17 -3.64
N PHE A 68 -5.40 14.67 -4.39
CA PHE A 68 -5.26 13.23 -4.61
C PHE A 68 -4.85 12.53 -3.32
N PHE A 69 -5.67 11.59 -2.87
CA PHE A 69 -5.51 10.84 -1.62
C PHE A 69 -5.53 11.74 -0.37
N TYR A 70 -6.49 11.50 0.52
CA TYR A 70 -6.65 12.22 1.78
C TYR A 70 -6.68 11.19 2.93
N LEU A 71 -6.22 11.58 4.13
CA LEU A 71 -6.04 10.65 5.26
C LEU A 71 -7.34 10.03 5.80
N ASP A 72 -8.50 10.29 5.24
CA ASP A 72 -9.77 9.69 5.65
C ASP A 72 -10.01 8.32 5.02
N GLN A 73 -9.36 7.99 3.90
CA GLN A 73 -9.56 6.72 3.20
C GLN A 73 -8.40 5.74 3.42
N TRP A 74 -8.72 4.59 4.01
CA TRP A 74 -7.82 3.43 4.08
C TRP A 74 -8.02 2.53 2.86
N PHE A 75 -6.92 2.16 2.21
CA PHE A 75 -6.87 1.25 1.08
C PHE A 75 -6.26 -0.07 1.53
N THR A 76 -6.92 -1.18 1.22
CA THR A 76 -6.44 -2.52 1.56
C THR A 76 -5.41 -2.98 0.54
N CYS A 77 -4.26 -3.47 1.01
CA CYS A 77 -3.26 -4.09 0.17
C CYS A 77 -3.72 -5.47 -0.30
N LEU A 78 -3.28 -5.84 -1.50
CA LEU A 78 -3.49 -7.14 -2.09
C LEU A 78 -2.50 -8.13 -1.47
N PHE A 79 -3.06 -9.23 -0.97
CA PHE A 79 -2.33 -10.32 -0.33
C PHE A 79 -2.24 -11.50 -1.31
N ASN A 80 -1.03 -12.05 -1.46
CA ASN A 80 -0.83 -13.37 -2.07
C ASN A 80 0.03 -14.20 -1.10
N PRO A 81 -0.52 -15.22 -0.41
CA PRO A 81 0.31 -16.05 0.45
C PRO A 81 1.30 -16.82 -0.42
N PRO A 82 2.56 -17.02 0.00
CA PRO A 82 3.36 -18.10 -0.55
C PRO A 82 2.60 -19.41 -0.26
N SER A 83 2.07 -20.06 -1.31
CA SER A 83 1.47 -21.39 -1.19
C SER A 83 2.52 -22.37 -0.64
N PRO A 84 2.15 -23.33 0.22
CA PRO A 84 3.07 -24.35 0.72
C PRO A 84 3.71 -25.23 -0.37
N ASP A 85 3.16 -25.25 -1.58
CA ASP A 85 3.69 -26.01 -2.72
C ASP A 85 3.99 -25.08 -3.91
N SER A 86 5.22 -24.60 -3.98
CA SER A 86 5.75 -23.92 -5.15
C SER A 86 6.05 -24.89 -6.29
N SER A 87 5.01 -25.40 -6.97
CA SER A 87 5.14 -26.03 -8.30
C SER A 87 3.88 -26.00 -9.18
N SER A 88 2.79 -25.32 -8.80
CA SER A 88 1.62 -25.16 -9.68
C SER A 88 1.14 -23.71 -9.71
N SER A 89 1.76 -22.88 -10.55
CA SER A 89 1.20 -21.57 -10.91
C SER A 89 0.01 -21.77 -11.85
N ASN A 90 -1.18 -21.94 -11.29
CA ASN A 90 -2.44 -21.67 -11.98
C ASN A 90 -3.30 -20.84 -11.04
N LEU A 91 -2.90 -19.58 -10.84
CA LEU A 91 -3.72 -18.61 -10.11
C LEU A 91 -4.14 -17.49 -11.07
N ASN A 92 -5.46 -17.35 -11.16
CA ASN A 92 -6.15 -16.28 -11.85
C ASN A 92 -5.98 -14.99 -11.04
N PRO A 93 -5.62 -13.85 -11.66
CA PRO A 93 -5.52 -12.55 -10.96
C PRO A 93 -6.83 -12.07 -10.31
N ASN A 94 -7.96 -12.75 -10.53
CA ASN A 94 -9.26 -12.45 -9.91
C ASN A 94 -9.52 -13.16 -8.55
N THR A 95 -8.59 -13.96 -8.03
CA THR A 95 -8.74 -14.63 -6.72
C THR A 95 -7.75 -14.08 -5.69
N ILE A 96 -7.74 -12.76 -5.54
CA ILE A 96 -7.05 -12.06 -4.45
C ILE A 96 -7.99 -12.04 -3.25
N THR A 97 -7.77 -12.94 -2.29
CA THR A 97 -8.49 -12.92 -1.01
C THR A 97 -7.75 -12.03 -0.02
N ALA A 98 -8.44 -11.03 0.52
CA ALA A 98 -8.00 -10.31 1.70
C ALA A 98 -7.90 -11.32 2.86
N ASN A 99 -6.69 -11.80 3.15
CA ASN A 99 -6.43 -12.63 4.32
C ASN A 99 -6.51 -11.76 5.59
N THR A 100 -6.64 -12.38 6.75
CA THR A 100 -6.61 -11.74 8.07
C THR A 100 -5.34 -10.92 8.31
N SER A 101 -4.27 -11.17 7.54
CA SER A 101 -3.01 -10.43 7.61
C SER A 101 -2.85 -9.32 6.55
N ALA A 102 -3.89 -8.97 5.81
CA ALA A 102 -3.80 -7.90 4.80
C ALA A 102 -3.57 -6.53 5.47
N ALA A 103 -2.50 -5.86 5.09
CA ALA A 103 -2.25 -4.50 5.53
C ALA A 103 -3.23 -3.52 4.86
N SER A 104 -3.48 -2.41 5.52
CA SER A 104 -4.13 -1.24 4.94
C SER A 104 -3.18 -0.06 5.00
N PHE A 105 -3.31 0.86 4.06
CA PHE A 105 -2.55 2.09 4.05
C PHE A 105 -3.43 3.30 3.75
N ARG A 106 -2.94 4.48 4.08
CA ARG A 106 -3.48 5.75 3.61
C ARG A 106 -2.34 6.72 3.31
N PHE A 107 -2.60 7.65 2.41
CA PHE A 107 -1.61 8.62 1.97
C PHE A 107 -2.30 9.97 1.79
N ASP A 108 -1.63 11.03 2.23
CA ASP A 108 -2.01 12.40 1.94
C ASP A 108 -0.89 13.06 1.13
N LYS A 109 -1.23 13.38 -0.12
CA LYS A 109 -0.27 13.96 -1.06
C LYS A 109 0.15 15.38 -0.69
N ALA A 110 -0.71 16.15 -0.02
CA ALA A 110 -0.46 17.54 0.34
C ALA A 110 0.53 17.64 1.50
N SER A 111 0.35 16.83 2.55
CA SER A 111 1.27 16.78 3.69
C SER A 111 2.45 15.81 3.48
N GLY A 112 2.34 14.88 2.54
CA GLY A 112 3.27 13.77 2.35
C GLY A 112 3.11 12.66 3.41
N ARG A 113 2.08 12.73 4.26
CA ARG A 113 1.86 11.76 5.33
C ARG A 113 1.44 10.40 4.75
N PHE A 114 2.20 9.36 5.05
CA PHE A 114 1.93 7.98 4.68
C PHE A 114 1.79 7.13 5.93
N GLU A 115 0.72 6.34 6.01
CA GLU A 115 0.43 5.51 7.17
C GLU A 115 0.01 4.12 6.75
N VAL A 116 0.38 3.15 7.59
CA VAL A 116 0.12 1.72 7.42
C VAL A 116 -0.46 1.20 8.71
N ARG A 117 -1.45 0.33 8.60
CA ARG A 117 -1.95 -0.49 9.70
C ARG A 117 -2.08 -1.93 9.24
N GLN A 118 -1.85 -2.86 10.14
CA GLN A 118 -1.94 -4.28 9.83
C GLN A 118 -2.22 -5.05 11.12
N ASP A 119 -3.10 -6.04 11.02
CA ASP A 119 -3.21 -7.13 11.97
C ASP A 119 -2.50 -8.35 11.38
N TRP A 120 -1.80 -9.15 12.18
CA TRP A 120 -1.18 -10.39 11.71
C TRP A 120 -1.09 -11.43 12.82
N GLU A 121 -0.94 -12.69 12.42
CA GLU A 121 -0.85 -13.82 13.35
C GLU A 121 0.46 -14.57 13.16
N CYS A 122 1.10 -14.93 14.26
CA CYS A 122 2.29 -15.74 14.30
C CYS A 122 1.96 -17.12 14.84
N GLY A 123 2.20 -18.18 14.05
CA GLY A 123 1.92 -19.58 14.41
C GLY A 123 3.04 -20.28 15.19
N ASP A 124 3.93 -19.51 15.83
CA ASP A 124 5.09 -19.98 16.58
C ASP A 124 4.95 -19.76 18.09
N GLY A 125 3.69 -19.72 18.57
CA GLY A 125 3.36 -19.56 19.98
C GLY A 125 3.90 -20.72 20.84
N PRO A 126 4.31 -20.43 22.09
CA PRO A 126 4.90 -21.44 22.97
C PRO A 126 3.87 -22.43 23.55
N ASP A 127 2.57 -22.13 23.48
CA ASP A 127 1.51 -23.01 23.95
C ASP A 127 1.07 -23.98 22.83
N PRO A 128 1.23 -25.31 22.99
CA PRO A 128 0.83 -26.28 21.98
C PRO A 128 -0.69 -26.35 21.76
N ASN A 129 -1.52 -25.85 22.69
CA ASN A 129 -2.97 -25.77 22.53
C ASN A 129 -3.42 -24.44 21.89
N TYR A 130 -2.59 -23.41 21.98
CA TYR A 130 -2.83 -22.08 21.41
C TYR A 130 -1.56 -21.59 20.69
N PRO A 131 -1.21 -22.20 19.55
CA PRO A 131 0.06 -21.95 18.87
C PRO A 131 0.09 -20.60 18.14
N THR A 132 -1.01 -19.84 18.15
CA THR A 132 -1.13 -18.56 17.44
C THR A 132 -1.09 -17.38 18.41
N THR A 133 -0.22 -16.41 18.12
CA THR A 133 -0.19 -15.10 18.78
C THR A 133 -0.58 -14.03 17.77
N SER A 134 -1.58 -13.22 18.10
CA SER A 134 -2.07 -12.14 17.23
C SER A 134 -1.43 -10.80 17.61
N PHE A 135 -1.09 -10.01 16.59
CA PHE A 135 -0.50 -8.69 16.71
C PHE A 135 -1.30 -7.68 15.89
N SER A 136 -1.33 -6.45 16.38
CA SER A 136 -1.89 -5.30 15.68
C SER A 136 -0.87 -4.17 15.72
N GLY A 137 -0.68 -3.48 14.61
CA GLY A 137 0.23 -2.36 14.54
C GLY A 137 -0.25 -1.28 13.59
N GLU A 138 0.08 -0.04 13.94
CA GLU A 138 -0.10 1.13 13.08
C GLU A 138 1.19 1.97 13.13
N GLY A 139 1.59 2.51 11.98
CA GLY A 139 2.79 3.32 11.86
C GLY A 139 2.66 4.33 10.73
N GLY A 140 3.49 5.38 10.78
CA GLY A 140 3.44 6.43 9.79
C GLY A 140 4.74 7.21 9.65
N VAL A 141 4.94 7.75 8.46
CA VAL A 141 6.12 8.53 8.07
C VAL A 141 5.71 9.66 7.13
N ASN A 142 6.53 10.70 7.01
CA ASN A 142 6.37 11.70 5.96
C ASN A 142 7.26 11.31 4.77
N VAL A 143 6.63 11.08 3.62
CA VAL A 143 7.29 10.75 2.36
C VAL A 143 7.56 12.03 1.60
N THR A 144 8.81 12.22 1.18
CA THR A 144 9.18 13.29 0.25
C THR A 144 9.13 12.73 -1.17
N LEU A 145 8.28 13.31 -2.02
CA LEU A 145 8.16 12.90 -3.42
C LEU A 145 8.92 13.88 -4.32
N ASP A 146 9.82 13.36 -5.14
CA ASP A 146 10.52 14.11 -6.20
C ASP A 146 9.78 13.92 -7.54
N CYS A 147 8.60 14.52 -7.65
CA CYS A 147 7.75 14.38 -8.83
C CYS A 147 8.24 15.31 -9.95
N LYS A 148 8.45 14.75 -11.14
CA LYS A 148 8.56 15.54 -12.38
C LYS A 148 7.17 15.91 -12.89
N VAL A 149 6.99 17.18 -13.23
CA VAL A 149 5.72 17.69 -13.77
C VAL A 149 5.93 17.98 -15.25
N ASP A 150 5.22 17.23 -16.08
CA ASP A 150 5.14 17.47 -17.52
C ASP A 150 3.82 18.16 -17.84
N VAL A 151 3.89 19.29 -18.53
CA VAL A 151 2.71 20.04 -18.99
C VAL A 151 2.67 19.96 -20.51
N TRP A 152 1.58 19.44 -21.03
CA TRP A 152 1.29 19.45 -22.46
C TRP A 152 0.14 20.41 -22.75
N GLN A 153 0.39 21.34 -23.66
CA GLN A 153 -0.60 22.24 -24.20
C GLN A 153 -0.80 21.86 -25.67
N ASN A 154 -2.02 21.52 -26.08
CA ASN A 154 -2.32 21.41 -27.51
C ASN A 154 -1.99 22.77 -28.20
N PRO A 155 -1.25 22.81 -29.31
CA PRO A 155 -0.91 24.07 -29.98
C PRO A 155 -2.09 24.77 -30.67
N ASP A 156 -3.24 24.09 -30.83
CA ASP A 156 -4.38 24.57 -31.62
C ASP A 156 -5.47 25.31 -30.80
N TRP A 157 -5.20 25.72 -29.54
CA TRP A 157 -6.12 26.48 -28.66
C TRP A 157 -5.46 27.67 -27.97
#